data_AF-A0A1F3E945-F1
#
_entry.id   AF-A0A1F3E945-F1
#
_cell.length_a   1.000
_cell.length_b   1.000
_cell.length_c   1.000
_cell.angle_alpha   90.00
_cell.angle_beta   90.00
_cell.angle_gamma   90.00
#
_symmetry.space_group_name_H-M   'P 1'
#
loop_
_entity.id
_entity.type
_entity.pdbx_description
1 polymer ?
#
loop_
_entity_poly.entity_id
_entity_poly.type
_entity_poly.pdbx_seq_one_letter_code
_entity_poly.pdbx_strand_id
1 'polypeptide(L)'
;MKIRELISDLVEEIDELADIDEKIDVLNYVRKMLHDVSPLKHHPVDYVMWEKSDNVECNDYNPNAVAPPEFKLLTTSIIEDGFTMPIYTNPENSHKTIIDGFHRRKAEKSNKNISDSTFNRIPITLSREDKRDVSNRMASTIRHNRARGSHDIDLMVNIISELTKSGMSDAWIIRHIGMDADELLRLKQISGLAELFKDKEFSNSKEI
;
A
#
# COMPACT_ATOMS: atom_id res chain seq x y z
N MET A 1 21.71 29.96 -17.31
CA MET A 1 22.09 28.62 -16.80
C MET A 1 21.46 27.62 -17.74
N LYS A 2 22.25 26.82 -18.47
CA LYS A 2 21.78 25.90 -19.53
C LYS A 2 20.57 25.04 -19.14
N ILE A 3 20.46 24.65 -17.86
CA ILE A 3 19.34 23.84 -17.36
C ILE A 3 17.97 24.53 -17.49
N ARG A 4 17.90 25.86 -17.40
CA ARG A 4 16.61 26.57 -17.49
C ARG A 4 16.04 26.54 -18.91
N GLU A 5 16.92 26.66 -19.90
CA GLU A 5 16.57 26.53 -21.32
C GLU A 5 16.09 25.10 -21.60
N LEU A 6 16.87 24.09 -21.18
CA LEU A 6 16.49 22.68 -21.34
C LEU A 6 15.14 22.32 -20.68
N ILE A 7 14.85 22.90 -19.52
CA ILE A 7 13.55 22.69 -18.86
C ILE A 7 12.42 23.37 -19.64
N SER A 8 12.66 24.56 -20.20
CA SER A 8 11.68 25.26 -21.01
C SER A 8 11.32 24.44 -22.25
N ASP A 9 12.34 23.99 -22.99
CA ASP A 9 12.17 23.17 -24.19
C ASP A 9 11.44 21.85 -23.85
N LEU A 10 11.82 21.19 -22.76
CA LEU A 10 11.15 19.96 -22.30
C LEU A 10 9.67 20.18 -21.94
N VAL A 11 9.34 21.29 -21.30
CA VAL A 11 7.95 21.60 -20.93
C VAL A 11 7.10 21.86 -22.18
N GLU A 12 7.64 22.58 -23.16
CA GLU A 12 6.96 22.84 -24.44
C GLU A 12 6.67 21.53 -25.19
N GLU A 13 7.68 20.67 -25.35
CA GLU A 13 7.54 19.34 -25.98
C GLU A 13 6.49 18.46 -25.28
N ILE A 14 6.44 18.48 -23.94
CA ILE A 14 5.43 17.72 -23.18
C ILE A 14 4.04 18.32 -23.36
N ASP A 15 3.92 19.65 -23.42
CA ASP A 15 2.61 20.31 -23.53
C ASP A 15 1.96 20.11 -24.90
N GLU A 16 2.77 19.98 -25.96
CA GLU A 16 2.30 19.70 -27.32
C GLU A 16 1.71 18.28 -27.51
N LEU A 17 1.94 17.35 -26.56
CA LEU A 17 1.36 16.02 -26.61
C LEU A 17 -0.17 16.08 -26.55
N ALA A 18 -0.84 15.60 -27.61
CA ALA A 18 -2.30 15.61 -27.71
C ALA A 18 -2.97 14.49 -26.90
N ASP A 19 -2.32 13.32 -26.84
CA ASP A 19 -2.82 12.18 -26.06
C ASP A 19 -2.51 12.36 -24.57
N ILE A 20 -3.55 12.35 -23.74
CA ILE A 20 -3.42 12.60 -22.30
C ILE A 20 -2.69 11.47 -21.57
N ASP A 21 -2.85 10.22 -22.05
CA ASP A 21 -2.23 9.05 -21.45
C ASP A 21 -0.71 9.08 -21.70
N GLU A 22 -0.31 9.36 -22.95
CA GLU A 22 1.07 9.58 -23.36
C GLU A 22 1.69 10.76 -22.59
N LYS A 23 0.99 11.90 -22.49
CA LYS A 23 1.45 13.06 -21.71
C LYS A 23 1.76 12.68 -20.26
N ILE A 24 0.88 11.93 -19.60
CA ILE A 24 1.08 11.48 -18.22
C ILE A 24 2.26 10.49 -18.11
N ASP A 25 2.40 9.58 -19.07
CA ASP A 25 3.48 8.59 -19.08
C ASP A 25 4.86 9.23 -19.32
N VAL A 26 4.94 10.22 -20.21
CA VAL A 26 6.16 11.04 -20.41
C VAL A 26 6.49 11.83 -19.13
N LEU A 27 5.50 12.45 -18.49
CA LEU A 27 5.70 13.13 -17.20
C LEU A 27 6.22 12.16 -16.12
N ASN A 28 5.67 10.95 -16.05
CA ASN A 28 6.16 9.91 -15.14
C ASN A 28 7.60 9.52 -15.44
N TYR A 29 7.97 9.39 -16.72
CA TYR A 29 9.34 9.10 -17.15
C TYR A 29 10.32 10.20 -16.76
N VAL A 30 10.00 11.46 -17.04
CA VAL A 30 10.85 12.61 -16.66
C VAL A 30 11.06 12.65 -15.15
N ARG A 31 9.99 12.52 -14.35
CA ARG A 31 10.07 12.48 -12.88
C ARG A 31 10.94 11.33 -12.40
N LYS A 32 10.87 10.16 -13.05
CA LYS A 32 11.75 9.03 -12.75
C LYS A 32 13.22 9.34 -13.02
N MET A 33 13.54 9.98 -14.13
CA MET A 33 14.92 10.35 -14.45
C MET A 33 15.50 11.34 -13.44
N LEU A 34 14.68 12.28 -12.95
CA LEU A 34 15.07 13.20 -11.87
C LEU A 34 15.25 12.49 -10.53
N HIS A 35 14.37 11.53 -10.22
CA HIS A 35 14.50 10.68 -9.04
C HIS A 35 15.79 9.86 -9.05
N ASP A 36 16.20 9.29 -10.18
CA ASP A 36 17.37 8.41 -10.25
C ASP A 36 18.69 9.14 -9.89
N VAL A 37 18.74 10.47 -10.09
CA VAL A 37 19.84 11.36 -9.69
C VAL A 37 19.64 12.05 -8.34
N SER A 38 18.48 11.89 -7.71
CA SER A 38 18.15 12.51 -6.42
C SER A 38 18.96 11.90 -5.28
N PRO A 39 19.55 12.70 -4.37
CA PRO A 39 20.15 12.17 -3.14
C PRO A 39 19.10 11.56 -2.18
N LEU A 40 17.81 11.85 -2.41
CA LEU A 40 16.69 11.38 -1.59
C LEU A 40 16.00 10.15 -2.18
N LYS A 41 16.51 9.57 -3.27
CA LYS A 41 15.87 8.45 -3.99
C LYS A 41 15.60 7.19 -3.17
N HIS A 42 16.24 7.07 -2.01
CA HIS A 42 15.98 6.01 -1.04
C HIS A 42 14.63 6.18 -0.31
N HIS A 43 13.95 7.31 -0.45
CA HIS A 43 12.60 7.55 0.01
C HIS A 43 11.60 7.35 -1.13
N PRO A 44 10.60 6.45 -1.00
CA PRO A 44 9.60 6.22 -2.03
C PRO A 44 8.85 7.48 -2.47
N VAL A 45 8.65 8.45 -1.56
CA VAL A 45 7.94 9.70 -1.86
C VAL A 45 8.71 10.65 -2.79
N ASP A 46 10.03 10.45 -2.94
CA ASP A 46 10.84 11.23 -3.89
C ASP A 46 10.39 11.01 -5.35
N TYR A 47 9.71 9.89 -5.62
CA TYR A 47 9.05 9.62 -6.89
C TYR A 47 7.62 9.12 -6.70
N VAL A 48 6.66 10.02 -6.97
CA VAL A 48 5.25 9.67 -7.13
C VAL A 48 4.93 9.56 -8.61
N MET A 49 4.41 8.41 -9.03
CA MET A 49 3.95 8.17 -10.40
C MET A 49 2.44 8.03 -10.46
N TRP A 50 1.83 8.47 -11.57
CA TRP A 50 0.41 8.26 -11.84
C TRP A 50 0.21 7.00 -12.67
N GLU A 51 -0.16 5.91 -12.02
CA GLU A 51 -0.32 4.59 -12.61
C GLU A 51 -1.77 4.33 -13.00
N LYS A 52 -2.00 3.56 -14.07
CA LYS A 52 -3.35 3.12 -14.44
C LYS A 52 -3.97 2.35 -13.30
N SER A 53 -5.18 2.74 -12.96
CA SER A 53 -5.97 2.22 -11.85
C SER A 53 -6.09 0.68 -11.92
N ASP A 54 -6.22 0.14 -13.12
CA ASP A 54 -6.34 -1.31 -13.39
C ASP A 54 -5.04 -2.09 -13.19
N ASN A 55 -3.88 -1.42 -13.19
CA ASN A 55 -2.59 -2.06 -12.93
C ASN A 55 -2.28 -2.19 -11.43
N VAL A 56 -3.18 -1.74 -10.56
CA VAL A 56 -2.98 -1.71 -9.10
C VAL A 56 -4.01 -2.58 -8.40
N GLU A 57 -3.52 -3.60 -7.71
CA GLU A 57 -4.30 -4.63 -7.04
C GLU A 57 -4.17 -4.56 -5.51
N CYS A 58 -5.16 -5.09 -4.82
CA CYS A 58 -5.14 -5.19 -3.36
C CYS A 58 -4.32 -6.41 -2.94
N ASN A 59 -3.71 -6.38 -1.76
CA ASN A 59 -3.09 -7.58 -1.22
C ASN A 59 -4.13 -8.52 -0.58
N ASP A 60 -3.81 -9.80 -0.50
CA ASP A 60 -4.71 -10.84 0.05
C ASP A 60 -4.70 -10.91 1.59
N TYR A 61 -3.66 -10.37 2.23
CA TYR A 61 -3.41 -10.55 3.68
C TYR A 61 -3.90 -9.40 4.55
N ASN A 62 -4.37 -8.29 3.98
CA ASN A 62 -4.87 -7.13 4.72
C ASN A 62 -6.32 -6.77 4.31
N PRO A 63 -7.33 -7.42 4.91
CA PRO A 63 -8.73 -7.12 4.71
C PRO A 63 -9.09 -5.81 5.45
N ASN A 64 -8.53 -4.68 5.00
CA ASN A 64 -8.82 -3.39 5.57
C ASN A 64 -10.32 -3.08 5.41
N ALA A 65 -11.05 -3.11 6.53
CA ALA A 65 -12.43 -2.61 6.60
C ALA A 65 -12.42 -1.25 7.32
N VAL A 66 -12.50 -0.15 6.56
CA VAL A 66 -12.85 1.15 7.15
C VAL A 66 -14.35 1.28 7.31
N ALA A 67 -14.76 1.84 8.45
CA ALA A 67 -16.15 2.13 8.73
C ALA A 67 -16.74 3.12 7.70
N PRO A 68 -18.03 2.97 7.34
CA PRO A 68 -18.64 3.74 6.26
C PRO A 68 -18.52 5.28 6.37
N PRO A 69 -18.63 5.92 7.56
CA PRO A 69 -18.51 7.38 7.69
C PRO A 69 -17.12 7.92 7.33
N GLU A 70 -16.06 7.27 7.81
CA GLU A 70 -14.67 7.67 7.57
C GLU A 70 -14.29 7.49 6.10
N PHE A 71 -14.81 6.43 5.45
CA PHE A 71 -14.63 6.24 4.00
C PHE A 71 -15.31 7.35 3.18
N LYS A 72 -16.49 7.81 3.61
CA LYS A 72 -17.20 8.91 2.95
C LYS A 72 -16.41 10.22 3.08
N LEU A 73 -15.88 10.52 4.27
CA LEU A 73 -15.03 11.69 4.49
C LEU A 73 -13.75 11.65 3.64
N LEU A 74 -13.10 10.48 3.53
CA LEU A 74 -11.95 10.31 2.64
C LEU A 74 -12.31 10.61 1.19
N THR A 75 -13.45 10.10 0.72
CA THR A 75 -13.93 10.33 -0.64
C THR A 75 -14.18 11.82 -0.88
N THR A 76 -14.82 12.51 0.06
CA THR A 76 -15.00 13.97 0.01
C THR A 76 -13.67 14.70 -0.03
N SER A 77 -12.70 14.35 0.82
CA SER A 77 -11.38 14.99 0.80
C SER A 77 -10.66 14.80 -0.54
N ILE A 78 -10.75 13.63 -1.18
CA ILE A 78 -10.16 13.44 -2.51
C ILE A 78 -10.85 14.30 -3.58
N ILE A 79 -12.15 14.55 -3.47
CA ILE A 79 -12.88 15.42 -4.40
C ILE A 79 -12.49 16.89 -4.22
N GLU A 80 -12.39 17.35 -2.98
CA GLU A 80 -12.14 18.77 -2.66
C GLU A 80 -10.64 19.12 -2.73
N ASP A 81 -9.77 18.25 -2.23
CA ASP A 81 -8.33 18.51 -2.05
C ASP A 81 -7.45 17.74 -3.05
N GLY A 82 -8.02 16.80 -3.81
CA GLY A 82 -7.27 15.85 -4.61
C GLY A 82 -6.54 14.79 -3.77
N PHE A 83 -5.69 14.00 -4.43
CA PHE A 83 -4.84 13.04 -3.72
C PHE A 83 -3.68 13.75 -3.01
N THR A 84 -3.82 13.95 -1.71
CA THR A 84 -2.78 14.56 -0.85
C THR A 84 -1.69 13.59 -0.41
N MET A 85 -1.94 12.28 -0.54
CA MET A 85 -0.99 11.22 -0.20
C MET A 85 -1.05 10.10 -1.24
N PRO A 86 0.10 9.60 -1.72
CA PRO A 86 0.13 8.50 -2.67
C PRO A 86 -0.26 7.18 -2.00
N ILE A 87 -0.55 6.19 -2.82
CA ILE A 87 -0.75 4.79 -2.42
C ILE A 87 0.62 4.10 -2.47
N TYR A 88 1.00 3.45 -1.38
CA TYR A 88 2.28 2.74 -1.32
C TYR A 88 2.10 1.32 -1.85
N THR A 89 2.87 0.96 -2.86
CA THR A 89 2.70 -0.28 -3.63
C THR A 89 4.01 -1.04 -3.76
N ASN A 90 3.91 -2.35 -3.97
CA ASN A 90 5.01 -3.21 -4.36
C ASN A 90 4.90 -3.51 -5.86
N PRO A 91 5.95 -3.30 -6.67
CA PRO A 91 5.93 -3.73 -8.06
C PRO A 91 6.04 -5.27 -8.14
N GLU A 92 5.15 -5.89 -8.91
CA GLU A 92 5.20 -7.30 -9.30
C GLU A 92 5.38 -7.43 -10.82
N ASN A 93 5.43 -8.67 -11.34
CA ASN A 93 5.75 -8.92 -12.75
C ASN A 93 4.75 -8.29 -13.73
N SER A 94 3.46 -8.23 -13.38
CA SER A 94 2.39 -7.75 -14.27
C SER A 94 1.53 -6.63 -13.68
N HIS A 95 1.60 -6.42 -12.37
CA HIS A 95 0.74 -5.49 -11.65
C HIS A 95 1.50 -4.91 -10.45
N LYS A 96 0.84 -4.04 -9.68
CA LYS A 96 1.40 -3.46 -8.45
C LYS A 96 0.45 -3.74 -7.30
N THR A 97 0.96 -4.36 -6.25
CA THR A 97 0.14 -4.74 -5.09
C THR A 97 0.21 -3.66 -4.03
N ILE A 98 -0.93 -3.24 -3.51
CA ILE A 98 -1.02 -2.23 -2.46
C ILE A 98 -0.40 -2.78 -1.17
N ILE A 99 0.52 -2.03 -0.57
CA ILE A 99 1.03 -2.24 0.80
C ILE A 99 0.21 -1.36 1.76
N ASP A 100 -0.06 -0.12 1.35
CA ASP A 100 -0.80 0.88 2.12
C ASP A 100 -1.54 1.88 1.22
N GLY A 101 -2.67 2.41 1.69
CA GLY A 101 -3.53 3.32 0.93
C GLY A 101 -4.73 2.65 0.24
N PHE A 102 -5.11 1.44 0.67
CA PHE A 102 -6.24 0.67 0.14
C PHE A 102 -7.52 1.50 -0.03
N HIS A 103 -7.91 2.27 1.00
CA HIS A 103 -9.13 3.07 0.94
C HIS A 103 -9.08 4.20 -0.09
N ARG A 104 -7.90 4.72 -0.43
CA ARG A 104 -7.76 5.74 -1.49
C ARG A 104 -8.00 5.14 -2.86
N ARG A 105 -7.47 3.93 -3.12
CA ARG A 105 -7.80 3.17 -4.33
C ARG A 105 -9.28 2.85 -4.40
N LYS A 106 -9.86 2.39 -3.29
CA LYS A 106 -11.29 2.07 -3.21
C LYS A 106 -12.16 3.30 -3.47
N ALA A 107 -11.79 4.46 -2.94
CA ALA A 107 -12.50 5.72 -3.18
C ALA A 107 -12.54 6.07 -4.66
N GLU A 108 -11.39 6.04 -5.35
CA GLU A 108 -11.33 6.27 -6.80
C GLU A 108 -12.12 5.20 -7.59
N LYS A 109 -12.00 3.90 -7.25
CA LYS A 109 -12.75 2.83 -7.94
C LYS A 109 -14.26 2.97 -7.83
N SER A 110 -14.72 3.50 -6.69
CA SER A 110 -16.14 3.59 -6.36
C SER A 110 -16.78 4.93 -6.73
N ASN A 111 -16.00 5.92 -7.17
CA ASN A 111 -16.48 7.26 -7.44
C ASN A 111 -16.01 7.76 -8.82
N LYS A 112 -16.96 7.85 -9.75
CA LYS A 112 -16.70 8.26 -11.13
C LYS A 112 -16.13 9.67 -11.27
N ASN A 113 -16.47 10.59 -10.39
CA ASN A 113 -15.90 11.95 -10.44
C ASN A 113 -14.41 11.94 -10.13
N ILE A 114 -13.97 11.05 -9.23
CA ILE A 114 -12.54 10.89 -8.91
C ILE A 114 -11.84 10.18 -10.07
N SER A 115 -12.38 9.07 -10.57
CA SER A 115 -11.74 8.32 -11.67
C SER A 115 -11.64 9.16 -12.94
N ASP A 116 -12.69 9.89 -13.31
CA ASP A 116 -12.71 10.72 -14.52
C ASP A 116 -11.75 11.92 -14.39
N SER A 117 -11.69 12.58 -13.23
CA SER A 117 -10.78 13.73 -13.01
C SER A 117 -9.30 13.33 -12.93
N THR A 118 -9.01 12.05 -12.70
CA THR A 118 -7.66 11.49 -12.64
C THR A 118 -7.31 10.62 -13.85
N PHE A 119 -8.14 10.63 -14.90
CA PHE A 119 -7.93 9.84 -16.12
C PHE A 119 -7.78 8.33 -15.84
N ASN A 120 -8.55 7.81 -14.87
CA ASN A 120 -8.47 6.43 -14.37
C ASN A 120 -7.04 6.06 -13.93
N ARG A 121 -6.33 7.00 -13.31
CA ARG A 121 -5.00 6.79 -12.74
C ARG A 121 -4.99 7.14 -11.26
N ILE A 122 -4.10 6.50 -10.52
CA ILE A 122 -3.88 6.78 -9.11
C ILE A 122 -2.41 7.12 -8.84
N PRO A 123 -2.12 8.03 -7.90
CA PRO A 123 -0.77 8.35 -7.53
C PRO A 123 -0.22 7.24 -6.62
N ILE A 124 0.90 6.66 -7.03
CA ILE A 124 1.56 5.58 -6.30
C ILE A 124 3.01 5.89 -6.00
N THR A 125 3.53 5.24 -4.98
CA THR A 125 4.96 5.11 -4.70
C THR A 125 5.33 3.63 -4.67
N LEU A 126 6.59 3.31 -4.99
CA LEU A 126 7.07 1.94 -5.09
C LEU A 126 7.90 1.55 -3.86
N SER A 127 7.75 0.31 -3.43
CA SER A 127 8.67 -0.30 -2.46
C SER A 127 10.08 -0.35 -3.04
N ARG A 128 11.05 -0.16 -2.15
CA ARG A 128 12.46 -0.25 -2.50
C ARG A 128 12.82 -1.67 -2.94
N GLU A 129 13.76 -1.79 -3.87
CA GLU A 129 14.25 -3.07 -4.39
C GLU A 129 14.68 -4.04 -3.28
N ASP A 130 15.32 -3.54 -2.24
CA ASP A 130 15.79 -4.31 -1.07
C ASP A 130 14.67 -4.73 -0.10
N LYS A 131 13.41 -4.36 -0.37
CA LYS A 131 12.24 -4.57 0.51
C LYS A 131 11.04 -5.20 -0.19
N ARG A 132 11.25 -5.85 -1.34
CA ARG A 132 10.15 -6.44 -2.14
C ARG A 132 9.69 -7.82 -1.69
N ASP A 133 10.41 -8.50 -0.77
CA ASP A 133 9.99 -9.81 -0.26
C ASP A 133 8.73 -9.74 0.60
N VAL A 134 7.99 -10.85 0.63
CA VAL A 134 6.67 -10.94 1.28
C VAL A 134 6.71 -10.49 2.74
N SER A 135 7.71 -10.93 3.50
CA SER A 135 7.83 -10.62 4.92
C SER A 135 8.05 -9.12 5.16
N ASN A 136 8.89 -8.46 4.36
CA ASN A 136 9.08 -7.01 4.44
C ASN A 136 7.82 -6.22 4.03
N ARG A 137 7.00 -6.73 3.10
CA ARG A 137 5.71 -6.13 2.74
C ARG A 137 4.74 -6.17 3.91
N MET A 138 4.54 -7.36 4.49
CA MET A 138 3.67 -7.57 5.66
C MET A 138 4.09 -6.70 6.85
N ALA A 139 5.40 -6.68 7.16
CA ALA A 139 5.92 -5.83 8.24
C ALA A 139 5.70 -4.33 7.96
N SER A 140 5.81 -3.90 6.70
CA SER A 140 5.55 -2.50 6.33
C SER A 140 4.08 -2.13 6.52
N THR A 141 3.16 -2.98 6.08
CA THR A 141 1.72 -2.80 6.30
C THR A 141 1.40 -2.68 7.79
N ILE A 142 1.94 -3.55 8.64
CA ILE A 142 1.70 -3.45 10.08
C ILE A 142 2.29 -2.17 10.67
N ARG A 143 3.52 -1.80 10.31
CA ARG A 143 4.12 -0.56 10.78
C ARG A 143 3.26 0.66 10.44
N HIS A 144 2.71 0.73 9.23
CA HIS A 144 1.83 1.83 8.82
C HIS A 144 0.51 1.84 9.59
N ASN A 145 -0.12 0.68 9.78
CA ASN A 145 -1.37 0.57 10.53
C ASN A 145 -1.18 0.95 12.01
N ARG A 146 -0.15 0.39 12.68
CA ARG A 146 0.18 0.71 14.08
C ARG A 146 0.55 2.18 14.26
N ALA A 147 1.36 2.75 13.37
CA ALA A 147 1.74 4.17 13.44
C ALA A 147 0.54 5.13 13.30
N ARG A 148 -0.55 4.67 12.67
CA ARG A 148 -1.81 5.43 12.55
C ARG A 148 -2.83 5.11 13.65
N GLY A 149 -2.49 4.25 14.59
CA GLY A 149 -3.36 3.84 15.70
C GLY A 149 -4.41 2.79 15.33
N SER A 150 -4.35 2.19 14.13
CA SER A 150 -5.23 1.10 13.73
C SER A 150 -4.65 -0.24 14.21
N HIS A 151 -5.27 -0.85 15.23
CA HIS A 151 -4.87 -2.14 15.79
C HIS A 151 -5.99 -3.17 15.59
N ASP A 152 -5.96 -3.87 14.47
CA ASP A 152 -6.81 -5.05 14.26
C ASP A 152 -6.05 -6.28 14.78
N ILE A 153 -6.52 -6.84 15.90
CA ILE A 153 -5.91 -7.98 16.58
C ILE A 153 -5.98 -9.23 15.70
N ASP A 154 -7.10 -9.47 15.03
CA ASP A 154 -7.30 -10.66 14.20
C ASP A 154 -6.38 -10.63 12.98
N LEU A 155 -6.23 -9.46 12.35
CA LEU A 155 -5.25 -9.23 11.30
C LEU A 155 -3.82 -9.50 11.78
N MET A 156 -3.45 -9.01 12.97
CA MET A 156 -2.13 -9.25 13.53
C MET A 156 -1.88 -10.73 13.82
N VAL A 157 -2.87 -11.47 14.35
CA VAL A 157 -2.77 -12.92 14.56
C VAL A 157 -2.50 -13.65 13.25
N ASN A 158 -3.23 -13.32 12.18
CA ASN A 158 -3.05 -13.94 10.87
C ASN A 158 -1.66 -13.65 10.29
N ILE A 159 -1.22 -12.39 10.33
CA ILE A 159 0.11 -12.00 9.82
C ILE A 159 1.24 -12.67 10.63
N ILE A 160 1.14 -12.71 11.97
CA ILE A 160 2.14 -13.38 12.81
C ILE A 160 2.20 -14.88 12.51
N SER A 161 1.05 -15.51 12.28
CA SER A 161 0.99 -16.92 11.87
C SER A 161 1.73 -17.15 10.54
N GLU A 162 1.45 -16.34 9.52
CA GLU A 162 2.10 -16.43 8.21
C GLU A 162 3.61 -16.16 8.26
N LEU A 163 4.04 -15.14 9.02
CA LEU A 163 5.47 -14.82 9.19
C LEU A 163 6.22 -15.97 9.90
N THR A 164 5.60 -16.56 10.92
CA THR A 164 6.17 -17.71 11.64
C THR A 164 6.27 -18.93 10.72
N LYS A 165 5.22 -19.23 9.95
CA LYS A 165 5.21 -20.31 8.95
C LYS A 165 6.23 -20.10 7.84
N SER A 166 6.51 -18.85 7.49
CA SER A 166 7.55 -18.46 6.54
C SER A 166 8.97 -18.49 7.12
N GLY A 167 9.14 -18.94 8.36
CA GLY A 167 10.45 -19.12 9.01
C GLY A 167 11.05 -17.85 9.61
N MET A 168 10.28 -16.77 9.77
CA MET A 168 10.77 -15.54 10.40
C MET A 168 10.98 -15.75 11.90
N SER A 169 12.11 -15.30 12.43
CA SER A 169 12.44 -15.43 13.86
C SER A 169 11.71 -14.40 14.73
N ASP A 170 11.53 -14.73 16.00
CA ASP A 170 10.89 -13.84 16.98
C ASP A 170 11.63 -12.50 17.09
N ALA A 171 12.96 -12.54 17.08
CA ALA A 171 13.80 -11.34 17.07
C ALA A 171 13.56 -10.49 15.81
N TRP A 172 13.36 -11.13 14.65
CA TRP A 172 13.03 -10.42 13.42
C TRP A 172 11.65 -9.76 13.53
N ILE A 173 10.65 -10.50 14.01
CA ILE A 173 9.26 -10.04 14.17
C ILE A 173 9.18 -8.85 15.13
N ILE A 174 9.74 -8.97 16.33
CA ILE A 174 9.80 -7.91 17.35
C ILE A 174 10.39 -6.63 16.75
N ARG A 175 11.55 -6.76 16.09
CA ARG A 175 12.27 -5.62 15.51
C ARG A 175 11.51 -4.96 14.36
N HIS A 176 10.93 -5.74 13.45
CA HIS A 176 10.37 -5.21 12.20
C HIS A 176 8.90 -4.83 12.33
N ILE A 177 8.16 -5.40 13.28
CA ILE A 177 6.75 -5.09 13.50
C ILE A 177 6.56 -4.07 14.61
N GLY A 178 7.54 -3.91 15.52
CA GLY A 178 7.47 -2.95 16.61
C GLY A 178 6.51 -3.41 17.71
N MET A 179 6.60 -4.69 18.07
CA MET A 179 5.85 -5.33 19.16
C MET A 179 6.81 -5.87 20.22
N ASP A 180 6.36 -5.92 21.47
CA ASP A 180 7.13 -6.52 22.56
C ASP A 180 7.03 -8.06 22.56
N ALA A 181 7.87 -8.71 23.36
CA ALA A 181 7.94 -10.16 23.42
C ALA A 181 6.66 -10.82 23.98
N ASP A 182 5.99 -10.15 24.92
CA ASP A 182 4.78 -10.66 25.56
C ASP A 182 3.56 -10.53 24.63
N GLU A 183 3.50 -9.45 23.83
CA GLU A 183 2.56 -9.26 22.74
C GLU A 183 2.73 -10.36 21.69
N LEU A 184 3.97 -10.61 21.23
CA LEU A 184 4.25 -11.68 20.27
C LEU A 184 3.84 -13.06 20.79
N LEU A 185 4.19 -13.36 22.05
CA LEU A 185 3.83 -14.63 22.67
C LEU A 185 2.31 -14.83 22.72
N ARG A 186 1.57 -13.80 23.13
CA ARG A 186 0.09 -13.84 23.16
C ARG A 186 -0.50 -14.08 21.78
N LEU A 187 -0.03 -13.37 20.76
CA LEU A 187 -0.53 -13.54 19.38
C LEU A 187 -0.24 -14.94 18.82
N LYS A 188 0.93 -15.51 19.12
CA LYS A 188 1.27 -16.90 18.75
C LYS A 188 0.41 -17.94 19.47
N GLN A 189 0.07 -17.70 20.74
CA GLN A 189 -0.85 -18.59 21.47
C GLN A 189 -2.24 -18.57 20.86
N ILE A 190 -2.75 -17.39 20.49
CA ILE A 190 -4.05 -17.24 19.83
C ILE A 190 -4.06 -17.93 18.47
N SER A 191 -3.02 -17.73 17.64
CA SER A 191 -2.94 -18.38 16.32
C SER A 191 -2.82 -19.91 16.43
N GLY A 192 -2.00 -20.40 17.36
CA GLY A 192 -1.83 -21.84 17.60
C GLY A 192 -3.11 -22.50 18.11
N LEU A 193 -3.88 -21.82 18.98
CA LEU A 193 -5.20 -22.28 19.41
C LEU A 193 -6.15 -22.35 18.21
N ALA A 194 -6.26 -21.30 17.40
CA ALA A 194 -7.14 -21.30 16.23
C ALA A 194 -6.84 -22.45 15.26
N GLU A 195 -5.56 -22.76 15.05
CA GLU A 195 -5.12 -23.86 14.18
C GLU A 195 -5.46 -25.24 14.75
N LEU A 196 -5.36 -25.43 16.07
CA LEU A 196 -5.73 -26.68 16.76
C LEU A 196 -7.24 -27.02 16.69
N PHE A 197 -8.10 -26.03 16.41
CA PHE A 197 -9.55 -26.20 16.33
C PHE A 197 -10.12 -26.10 14.91
N LYS A 198 -9.29 -25.86 13.90
CA LYS A 198 -9.72 -25.65 12.51
C LYS A 198 -10.46 -26.84 11.90
N ASP A 199 -10.10 -28.07 12.30
CA ASP A 199 -10.64 -29.32 11.75
C ASP A 199 -11.48 -30.12 12.77
N LYS A 200 -11.92 -29.49 13.87
CA LYS A 200 -12.77 -30.17 14.87
C LYS A 200 -14.24 -29.88 14.61
N GLU A 201 -15.02 -30.93 14.35
CA GLU A 201 -16.47 -30.85 14.48
C GLU A 201 -16.82 -30.63 15.96
N PHE A 202 -17.39 -29.47 16.27
CA PHE A 202 -17.92 -29.20 17.59
C PHE A 202 -19.16 -30.07 17.79
N SER A 203 -19.10 -31.02 18.73
CA SER A 203 -20.29 -31.76 19.13
C SER A 203 -21.25 -30.80 19.83
N ASN A 204 -22.48 -30.69 19.33
CA ASN A 204 -23.55 -30.00 20.03
C ASN A 204 -23.82 -30.72 21.36
N SER A 205 -23.22 -30.22 22.44
CA SER A 205 -23.59 -30.62 23.79
C SER A 205 -25.02 -30.14 24.03
N LYS A 206 -25.96 -31.09 24.07
CA LYS A 206 -27.31 -30.83 24.57
C LYS A 206 -27.21 -30.44 26.04
N GLU A 207 -27.69 -29.26 26.38
CA GLU A 207 -27.96 -28.89 27.77
C GLU A 207 -28.90 -29.95 28.38
N ILE A 208 -28.56 -30.40 29.59
CA ILE A 208 -29.38 -31.31 30.41
C ILE A 208 -30.30 -30.45 31.26
#